data_AF-A0A9D1DPA5-F1
#
_entry.id   AF-A0A9D1DPA5-F1
#
_cell.length_a   1.000
_cell.length_b   1.000
_cell.length_c   1.000
_cell.angle_alpha   90.00
_cell.angle_beta   90.00
_cell.angle_gamma   90.00
#
_symmetry.space_group_name_H-M   'P 1'
#
loop_
_entity.id
_entity.type
_entity.pdbx_description
1 polymer ?
#
loop_
_entity_poly.entity_id
_entity_poly.type
_entity_poly.pdbx_seq_one_letter_code
_entity_poly.pdbx_strand_id
1 'polypeptide(L)'
;MKERISLFAVLFLLMAAASLFSMCRQEPDNLTTVSEPEPSSIPSVTETSSHAEALPQSTAETAKIPYEDFRILDESTGEILTVTNLDFLPGAIAVEMPLTYPEEALKAQAVVSYTYYSRLRQQNRTSESPADADFSADPANWKAYVTPEQMEARWGSEFDKYYQKLESIAESVAGEALYYQGELALCAYHAISSGKTEASADIWGGACDYLVAVDSPGDPSADGYLSTVSVTPEQVTAAAAQKWPDADLSGSPESWFTEIQRTPSGTVETVLLGGIPARGADIRTAFGLRSANFDIAFQDNAFLFTVRGYGHGVGMSQTGAAYLAAQGLSYAEILAWYYPGTVLSVPAAGTD
;
A
#
# COMPACT_ATOMS: atom_id res chain seq x y z
N MET A 1 -7.34 15.81 -29.49
CA MET A 1 -6.41 16.24 -28.43
C MET A 1 -7.22 16.38 -27.15
N LYS A 2 -7.43 15.27 -26.45
CA LYS A 2 -8.05 15.18 -25.12
C LYS A 2 -7.16 14.21 -24.38
N GLU A 3 -6.29 14.74 -23.52
CA GLU A 3 -5.42 13.96 -22.66
C GLU A 3 -6.30 13.09 -21.77
N ARG A 4 -6.19 11.78 -21.94
CA ARG A 4 -6.71 10.81 -20.98
C ARG A 4 -5.66 10.73 -19.88
N ILE A 5 -5.93 11.38 -18.75
CA ILE A 5 -5.22 11.13 -17.49
C ILE A 5 -5.38 9.64 -17.21
N SER A 6 -4.31 8.88 -17.38
CA SER A 6 -4.27 7.46 -17.10
C SER A 6 -4.33 7.31 -15.59
N LEU A 7 -5.51 6.90 -15.09
CA LEU A 7 -5.72 6.55 -13.68
C LEU A 7 -4.72 5.45 -13.32
N PHE A 8 -3.76 5.73 -12.44
CA PHE A 8 -2.87 4.73 -11.88
C PHE A 8 -3.73 3.69 -11.14
N ALA A 9 -3.83 2.49 -11.72
CA ALA A 9 -4.59 1.38 -11.18
C ALA A 9 -3.67 0.55 -10.27
N VAL A 10 -3.42 1.03 -9.04
CA VAL A 10 -2.90 0.17 -7.97
C VAL A 10 -4.08 -0.63 -7.41
N LEU A 11 -4.49 -1.63 -8.18
CA LEU A 11 -5.49 -2.62 -7.80
C LEU A 11 -4.94 -3.99 -8.20
N PHE A 12 -4.17 -4.62 -7.30
CA PHE A 12 -4.12 -6.05 -7.00
C PHE A 12 -2.85 -6.34 -6.16
N LEU A 13 -2.97 -6.22 -4.83
CA LEU A 13 -2.00 -6.79 -3.87
C LEU A 13 -2.70 -7.69 -2.83
N LEU A 14 -4.02 -7.87 -2.92
CA LEU A 14 -4.80 -8.62 -1.92
C LEU A 14 -4.60 -10.15 -1.98
N MET A 15 -4.25 -10.71 -3.14
CA MET A 15 -4.10 -12.17 -3.29
C MET A 15 -2.80 -12.72 -2.70
N ALA A 16 -1.76 -11.90 -2.52
CA ALA A 16 -0.50 -12.31 -1.88
C ALA A 16 -0.54 -12.19 -0.34
N ALA A 17 -1.55 -11.51 0.22
CA ALA A 17 -1.60 -11.22 1.65
C ALA A 17 -1.77 -12.49 2.50
N ALA A 18 -2.48 -13.52 2.04
CA ALA A 18 -2.78 -14.72 2.84
C ALA A 18 -1.53 -15.53 3.27
N SER A 19 -0.43 -15.49 2.50
CA SER A 19 0.85 -16.13 2.85
C SER A 19 1.81 -15.20 3.61
N LEU A 20 1.59 -13.88 3.56
CA LEU A 20 2.44 -12.88 4.23
C LEU A 20 2.26 -12.84 5.76
N PHE A 21 1.15 -13.37 6.29
CA PHE A 21 0.78 -13.28 7.72
C PHE A 21 1.38 -14.33 8.65
N SER A 22 2.04 -15.38 8.15
CA SER A 22 2.43 -16.52 9.01
C SER A 22 3.37 -16.12 10.17
N MET A 23 4.06 -14.97 10.08
CA MET A 23 4.97 -14.46 11.11
C MET A 23 4.39 -13.33 12.00
N CYS A 24 3.18 -12.81 11.73
CA CYS A 24 2.50 -11.82 12.59
C CYS A 24 1.46 -12.46 13.53
N ARG A 25 1.52 -13.77 13.74
CA ARG A 25 0.76 -14.45 14.79
C ARG A 25 1.60 -14.50 16.07
N GLN A 26 1.28 -13.63 17.02
CA GLN A 26 1.44 -13.95 18.43
C GLN A 26 0.06 -14.18 19.04
N GLU A 27 -0.08 -15.28 19.80
CA GLU A 27 -1.29 -15.56 20.58
C GLU A 27 -1.50 -14.46 21.64
N PRO A 28 -2.74 -14.00 21.88
CA PRO A 28 -2.97 -12.92 22.83
C PRO A 28 -2.89 -13.45 24.26
N ASP A 29 -1.90 -12.95 25.02
CA ASP A 29 -1.96 -13.00 26.48
C ASP A 29 -2.91 -11.92 27.00
N ASN A 30 -3.74 -12.36 27.93
CA ASN A 30 -4.89 -11.71 28.54
C ASN A 30 -4.50 -10.43 29.31
N LEU A 31 -5.22 -9.29 29.14
CA LEU A 31 -5.73 -8.42 30.23
C LEU A 31 -6.26 -7.02 29.83
N THR A 32 -7.48 -6.77 30.33
CA THR A 32 -8.08 -5.51 30.86
C THR A 32 -8.33 -4.27 29.99
N THR A 33 -9.62 -3.93 29.99
CA THR A 33 -10.29 -2.66 29.64
C THR A 33 -9.65 -1.40 30.22
N VAL A 34 -9.44 -0.39 29.37
CA VAL A 34 -9.26 1.03 29.76
C VAL A 34 -10.12 1.93 28.88
N SER A 35 -10.70 2.94 29.52
CA SER A 35 -11.77 3.83 29.09
C SER A 35 -11.40 4.85 27.98
N GLU A 36 -12.43 5.30 27.24
CA GLU A 36 -12.40 6.34 26.20
C GLU A 36 -11.80 7.70 26.64
N PRO A 37 -11.19 8.44 25.70
CA PRO A 37 -11.15 9.90 25.77
C PRO A 37 -11.95 10.58 24.64
N GLU A 38 -12.50 11.74 25.00
CA GLU A 38 -13.31 12.69 24.22
C GLU A 38 -12.54 13.43 23.10
N PRO A 39 -13.25 14.11 22.17
CA PRO A 39 -12.69 14.56 20.88
C PRO A 39 -11.72 15.74 21.03
N SER A 40 -10.51 15.59 20.47
CA SER A 40 -9.48 16.64 20.45
C SER A 40 -9.24 17.16 19.03
N SER A 41 -9.05 18.48 18.95
CA SER A 41 -8.83 19.30 17.76
C SER A 41 -7.57 18.97 16.97
N ILE A 42 -7.64 19.21 15.65
CA ILE A 42 -6.56 19.07 14.65
C ILE A 42 -5.28 19.77 15.12
N PRO A 43 -4.14 19.06 15.32
CA PRO A 43 -2.87 19.70 15.62
C PRO A 43 -2.15 20.18 14.36
N SER A 44 -1.54 21.35 14.46
CA SER A 44 -0.64 21.94 13.45
C SER A 44 0.67 21.15 13.40
N VAL A 45 1.25 21.01 12.20
CA VAL A 45 2.51 20.26 11.91
C VAL A 45 3.69 20.70 12.80
N THR A 46 3.60 21.88 13.43
CA THR A 46 4.61 22.40 14.36
C THR A 46 4.58 21.78 15.77
N GLU A 47 3.49 21.10 16.17
CA GLU A 47 3.36 20.49 17.51
C GLU A 47 3.59 18.97 17.52
N THR A 48 3.59 18.29 16.36
CA THR A 48 3.72 16.82 16.27
C THR A 48 5.17 16.30 16.12
N SER A 49 6.16 17.19 16.22
CA SER A 49 7.59 16.85 16.10
C SER A 49 8.13 15.91 17.19
N SER A 50 7.33 15.52 18.20
CA SER A 50 7.81 14.68 19.31
C SER A 50 7.59 13.17 19.13
N HIS A 51 7.17 12.67 17.96
CA HIS A 51 6.95 11.24 17.72
C HIS A 51 7.75 10.64 16.56
N ALA A 52 8.49 11.43 15.79
CA ALA A 52 9.43 10.93 14.80
C ALA A 52 10.84 10.93 15.40
N GLU A 53 11.15 9.94 16.23
CA GLU A 53 12.55 9.69 16.59
C GLU A 53 13.24 9.08 15.37
N ALA A 54 14.26 9.77 14.85
CA ALA A 54 14.99 9.33 13.67
C ALA A 54 15.51 7.90 13.86
N LEU A 55 15.35 7.05 12.83
CA LEU A 55 15.82 5.67 12.89
C LEU A 55 17.32 5.63 13.20
N PRO A 56 17.79 4.72 14.07
CA PRO A 56 19.21 4.56 14.30
C PRO A 56 19.88 4.09 13.00
N GLN A 57 20.64 5.00 12.38
CA GLN A 57 21.46 4.70 11.22
C GLN A 57 22.75 4.00 11.66
N SER A 58 22.97 2.77 11.20
CA SER A 58 24.23 2.06 11.42
C SER A 58 25.27 2.51 10.39
N THR A 59 26.38 3.07 10.84
CA THR A 59 27.55 3.39 10.01
C THR A 59 28.44 2.14 9.87
N ALA A 60 28.06 1.19 9.02
CA ALA A 60 28.92 0.09 8.63
C ALA A 60 29.62 0.41 7.29
N GLU A 61 30.93 0.15 7.21
CA GLU A 61 31.74 0.30 5.99
C GLU A 61 31.11 -0.42 4.79
N THR A 62 31.19 0.19 3.60
CA THR A 62 30.75 -0.33 2.30
C THR A 62 31.49 -1.63 1.94
N ALA A 63 31.03 -2.74 2.49
CA ALA A 63 31.29 -4.07 1.97
C ALA A 63 30.43 -4.29 0.71
N LYS A 64 31.03 -4.86 -0.35
CA LYS A 64 30.27 -5.26 -1.54
C LYS A 64 29.22 -6.30 -1.14
N ILE A 65 27.97 -5.88 -1.09
CA ILE A 65 26.84 -6.72 -0.74
C ILE A 65 26.65 -7.76 -1.86
N PRO A 66 26.50 -9.06 -1.56
CA PRO A 66 26.03 -10.02 -2.54
C PRO A 66 24.55 -9.75 -2.79
N TYR A 67 24.28 -8.81 -3.67
CA TYR A 67 22.93 -8.54 -4.15
C TYR A 67 22.49 -9.72 -5.01
N GLU A 68 21.58 -10.55 -4.50
CA GLU A 68 20.95 -11.56 -5.34
C GLU A 68 19.99 -10.91 -6.32
N ASP A 69 20.03 -11.31 -7.59
CA ASP A 69 19.09 -10.85 -8.61
C ASP A 69 17.64 -11.21 -8.25
N PHE A 70 16.70 -10.41 -8.72
CA PHE A 70 15.27 -10.71 -8.71
C PHE A 70 14.89 -11.50 -9.96
N ARG A 71 14.15 -12.59 -9.75
CA ARG A 71 13.50 -13.38 -10.81
C ARG A 71 12.02 -12.98 -10.87
N ILE A 72 11.61 -12.28 -11.91
CA ILE A 72 10.27 -11.68 -12.02
C ILE A 72 9.50 -12.41 -13.12
N LEU A 73 8.39 -13.05 -12.78
CA LEU A 73 7.48 -13.60 -13.78
C LEU A 73 6.69 -12.45 -14.44
N ASP A 74 6.88 -12.23 -15.73
CA ASP A 74 6.05 -11.33 -16.52
C ASP A 74 4.74 -12.05 -16.87
N GLU A 75 3.63 -11.64 -16.25
CA GLU A 75 2.31 -12.24 -16.47
C GLU A 75 1.79 -12.08 -17.89
N SER A 76 2.31 -11.10 -18.64
CA SER A 76 1.88 -10.82 -20.01
C SER A 76 2.52 -11.74 -21.04
N THR A 77 3.72 -12.25 -20.76
CA THR A 77 4.50 -13.10 -21.67
C THR A 77 4.71 -14.53 -21.15
N GLY A 78 4.64 -14.72 -19.82
CA GLY A 78 5.00 -15.96 -19.14
C GLY A 78 6.52 -16.15 -18.97
N GLU A 79 7.34 -15.16 -19.32
CA GLU A 79 8.80 -15.22 -19.20
C GLU A 79 9.28 -14.80 -17.82
N ILE A 80 10.46 -15.29 -17.42
CA ILE A 80 11.12 -14.89 -16.17
C ILE A 80 12.25 -13.90 -16.50
N LEU A 81 12.09 -12.67 -16.06
CA LEU A 81 13.10 -11.62 -16.13
C LEU A 81 14.07 -11.80 -14.96
N THR A 82 15.38 -11.71 -15.21
CA THR A 82 16.40 -11.64 -14.15
C THR A 82 16.95 -10.23 -14.11
N VAL A 83 16.78 -9.54 -12.98
CA VAL A 83 17.11 -8.12 -12.82
C VAL A 83 17.96 -7.94 -11.57
N THR A 84 19.06 -7.18 -11.66
CA THR A 84 19.87 -6.91 -10.48
C THR A 84 19.09 -6.05 -9.49
N ASN A 85 19.49 -6.05 -8.22
CA ASN A 85 18.81 -5.25 -7.20
C ASN A 85 18.79 -3.74 -7.53
N LEU A 86 19.85 -3.22 -8.15
CA LEU A 86 19.94 -1.80 -8.51
C LEU A 86 19.04 -1.50 -9.72
N ASP A 87 19.07 -2.37 -10.74
CA ASP A 87 18.28 -2.20 -11.97
C ASP A 87 16.77 -2.39 -11.73
N PHE A 88 16.40 -3.10 -10.66
CA PHE A 88 15.01 -3.31 -10.27
C PHE A 88 14.33 -2.01 -9.83
N LEU A 89 15.05 -1.14 -9.10
CA LEU A 89 14.44 0.02 -8.44
C LEU A 89 13.86 1.05 -9.41
N PRO A 90 14.54 1.44 -10.52
CA PRO A 90 13.94 2.34 -11.50
C PRO A 90 12.57 1.85 -12.00
N GLY A 91 12.47 0.56 -12.35
CA GLY A 91 11.22 -0.05 -12.83
C GLY A 91 10.14 -0.12 -11.75
N ALA A 92 10.50 -0.45 -10.52
CA ALA A 92 9.57 -0.51 -9.40
C ALA A 92 9.03 0.89 -9.02
N ILE A 93 9.88 1.91 -8.96
CA ILE A 93 9.45 3.28 -8.61
C ILE A 93 8.57 3.86 -9.73
N ALA A 94 8.91 3.61 -11.00
CA ALA A 94 8.21 4.14 -12.16
C ALA A 94 6.73 3.72 -12.23
N VAL A 95 6.38 2.55 -11.68
CA VAL A 95 4.99 2.08 -11.62
C VAL A 95 4.25 2.54 -10.36
N GLU A 96 4.97 2.88 -9.30
CA GLU A 96 4.38 3.17 -7.98
C GLU A 96 4.10 4.65 -7.75
N MET A 97 5.04 5.54 -8.09
CA MET A 97 4.92 6.96 -7.74
C MET A 97 5.12 7.89 -8.94
N PRO A 98 4.35 9.00 -9.02
CA PRO A 98 4.60 10.03 -10.01
C PRO A 98 5.99 10.64 -9.82
N LEU A 99 6.77 10.74 -10.90
CA LEU A 99 8.12 11.33 -10.84
C LEU A 99 8.12 12.84 -10.54
N THR A 100 6.95 13.47 -10.48
CA THR A 100 6.77 14.85 -10.01
C THR A 100 6.82 14.96 -8.49
N TYR A 101 6.74 13.85 -7.76
CA TYR A 101 6.79 13.86 -6.31
C TYR A 101 8.19 14.27 -5.80
N PRO A 102 8.27 14.81 -4.57
CA PRO A 102 9.55 15.19 -3.97
C PRO A 102 10.53 14.01 -3.91
N GLU A 103 11.83 14.33 -4.00
CA GLU A 103 12.90 13.34 -4.05
C GLU A 103 12.89 12.40 -2.84
N GLU A 104 12.72 12.94 -1.63
CA GLU A 104 12.69 12.16 -0.38
C GLU A 104 11.51 11.18 -0.33
N ALA A 105 10.37 11.51 -0.96
CA ALA A 105 9.25 10.57 -1.06
C ALA A 105 9.55 9.42 -2.04
N LEU A 106 10.25 9.72 -3.15
CA LEU A 106 10.69 8.70 -4.09
C LEU A 106 11.77 7.78 -3.49
N LYS A 107 12.67 8.31 -2.66
CA LYS A 107 13.64 7.52 -1.88
C LYS A 107 12.93 6.60 -0.88
N ALA A 108 11.94 7.11 -0.15
CA ALA A 108 11.15 6.30 0.78
C ALA A 108 10.45 5.13 0.06
N GLN A 109 9.86 5.39 -1.12
CA GLN A 109 9.27 4.34 -1.94
C GLN A 109 10.30 3.34 -2.48
N ALA A 110 11.48 3.80 -2.89
CA ALA A 110 12.55 2.92 -3.33
C ALA A 110 12.94 1.91 -2.23
N VAL A 111 13.14 2.37 -0.99
CA VAL A 111 13.44 1.50 0.16
C VAL A 111 12.28 0.57 0.48
N VAL A 112 11.05 1.06 0.48
CA VAL A 112 9.84 0.26 0.76
C VAL A 112 9.65 -0.83 -0.29
N SER A 113 9.75 -0.49 -1.58
CA SER A 113 9.69 -1.45 -2.68
C SER A 113 10.82 -2.47 -2.55
N TYR A 114 12.07 -2.03 -2.35
CA TYR A 114 13.21 -2.94 -2.19
C TYR A 114 13.00 -3.94 -1.06
N THR A 115 12.55 -3.45 0.10
CA THR A 115 12.30 -4.28 1.28
C THR A 115 11.19 -5.29 1.01
N TYR A 116 10.07 -4.84 0.44
CA TYR A 116 8.91 -5.67 0.15
C TYR A 116 9.24 -6.81 -0.83
N TYR A 117 9.88 -6.49 -1.96
CA TYR A 117 10.22 -7.50 -2.96
C TYR A 117 11.38 -8.40 -2.51
N SER A 118 12.33 -7.88 -1.71
CA SER A 118 13.34 -8.72 -1.06
C SER A 118 12.73 -9.72 -0.09
N ARG A 119 11.69 -9.32 0.66
CA ARG A 119 10.93 -10.21 1.54
C ARG A 119 10.20 -11.29 0.76
N LEU A 120 9.54 -10.94 -0.36
CA LEU A 120 8.90 -11.93 -1.24
C LEU A 120 9.91 -12.93 -1.82
N ARG A 121 11.07 -12.44 -2.27
CA ARG A 121 12.19 -13.30 -2.72
C ARG A 121 12.60 -14.29 -1.64
N GLN A 122 12.87 -13.81 -0.42
CA GLN A 122 13.26 -14.68 0.70
C GLN A 122 12.18 -15.74 0.96
N GLN A 123 10.92 -15.33 1.12
CA GLN A 123 9.81 -16.23 1.41
C GLN A 123 9.61 -17.31 0.35
N ASN A 124 9.65 -16.94 -0.93
CA ASN A 124 9.47 -17.90 -2.02
C ASN A 124 10.66 -18.85 -2.12
N ARG A 125 11.89 -18.36 -2.03
CA ARG A 125 13.11 -19.19 -2.11
C ARG A 125 13.27 -20.15 -0.93
N THR A 126 12.78 -19.80 0.26
CA THR A 126 12.83 -20.67 1.45
C THR A 126 11.55 -21.49 1.66
N SER A 127 10.57 -21.41 0.76
CA SER A 127 9.34 -22.20 0.87
C SER A 127 9.61 -23.70 0.60
N GLU A 128 8.70 -24.58 1.06
CA GLU A 128 8.82 -26.04 0.82
C GLU A 128 8.78 -26.40 -0.68
N SER A 129 8.17 -25.53 -1.51
CA SER A 129 8.07 -25.70 -2.96
C SER A 129 8.35 -24.37 -3.65
N PRO A 130 9.63 -23.94 -3.75
CA PRO A 130 10.00 -22.67 -4.35
C PRO A 130 9.54 -22.58 -5.81
N ALA A 131 8.94 -21.45 -6.17
CA ALA A 131 8.69 -21.12 -7.56
C ALA A 131 9.98 -20.71 -8.28
N ASP A 132 9.97 -20.82 -9.62
CA ASP A 132 11.08 -20.38 -10.46
C ASP A 132 11.27 -18.86 -10.42
N ALA A 133 10.18 -18.12 -10.18
CA ALA A 133 10.18 -16.67 -9.99
C ALA A 133 10.03 -16.32 -8.50
N ASP A 134 10.62 -15.20 -8.11
CA ASP A 134 10.53 -14.63 -6.77
C ASP A 134 9.21 -13.87 -6.56
N PHE A 135 8.62 -13.31 -7.62
CA PHE A 135 7.28 -12.72 -7.64
C PHE A 135 6.83 -12.51 -9.09
N SER A 136 5.55 -12.14 -9.26
CA SER A 136 4.97 -11.80 -10.56
C SER A 136 4.82 -10.29 -10.72
N ALA A 137 4.93 -9.82 -11.96
CA ALA A 137 4.62 -8.45 -12.37
C ALA A 137 3.77 -8.46 -13.64
N ASP A 138 3.10 -7.35 -13.92
CA ASP A 138 2.35 -7.13 -15.17
C ASP A 138 2.89 -5.86 -15.84
N PRO A 139 4.08 -5.95 -16.48
CA PRO A 139 4.76 -4.80 -17.08
C PRO A 139 3.95 -4.17 -18.22
N ALA A 140 3.17 -4.99 -18.95
CA ALA A 140 2.28 -4.51 -20.01
C ALA A 140 1.23 -3.49 -19.51
N ASN A 141 0.79 -3.64 -18.26
CA ASN A 141 -0.11 -2.69 -17.61
C ASN A 141 0.56 -1.83 -16.53
N TRP A 142 1.89 -1.79 -16.50
CA TRP A 142 2.68 -0.99 -15.56
C TRP A 142 2.35 -1.30 -14.09
N LYS A 143 2.37 -2.59 -13.72
CA LYS A 143 2.15 -3.05 -12.34
C LYS A 143 3.36 -3.80 -11.82
N ALA A 144 3.73 -3.52 -10.57
CA ALA A 144 4.86 -4.08 -9.83
C ALA A 144 6.26 -3.77 -10.40
N TYR A 145 6.46 -3.90 -11.72
CA TYR A 145 7.73 -3.63 -12.39
C TYR A 145 7.52 -3.29 -13.88
N VAL A 146 8.39 -2.45 -14.44
CA VAL A 146 8.51 -2.20 -15.89
C VAL A 146 9.97 -2.15 -16.31
N THR A 147 10.23 -2.51 -17.56
CA THR A 147 11.60 -2.51 -18.12
C THR A 147 12.01 -1.12 -18.63
N PRO A 148 13.32 -0.84 -18.77
CA PRO A 148 13.80 0.38 -19.42
C PRO A 148 13.23 0.60 -20.82
N GLU A 149 13.06 -0.45 -21.63
CA GLU A 149 12.49 -0.35 -22.98
C GLU A 149 11.03 0.10 -22.95
N GLN A 150 10.25 -0.37 -21.96
CA GLN A 150 8.87 0.06 -21.77
C GLN A 150 8.80 1.51 -21.29
N MET A 151 9.71 1.89 -20.39
CA MET A 151 9.86 3.28 -19.94
C MET A 151 10.20 4.20 -21.12
N GLU A 152 11.15 3.82 -21.98
CA GLU A 152 11.53 4.56 -23.19
C GLU A 152 10.35 4.70 -24.15
N ALA A 153 9.64 3.60 -24.41
CA ALA A 153 8.45 3.60 -25.26
C ALA A 153 7.34 4.54 -24.73
N ARG A 154 7.18 4.65 -23.41
CA ARG A 154 6.15 5.51 -22.80
C ARG A 154 6.56 6.97 -22.71
N TRP A 155 7.81 7.26 -22.38
CA TRP A 155 8.26 8.62 -22.10
C TRP A 155 8.87 9.32 -23.31
N GLY A 156 9.29 8.57 -24.34
CA GLY A 156 9.85 9.12 -25.57
C GLY A 156 10.99 10.08 -25.28
N SER A 157 10.87 11.34 -25.71
CA SER A 157 11.92 12.36 -25.53
C SER A 157 12.20 12.73 -24.07
N GLU A 158 11.31 12.42 -23.13
CA GLU A 158 11.54 12.65 -21.70
C GLU A 158 12.23 11.45 -21.00
N PHE A 159 12.46 10.35 -21.72
CA PHE A 159 13.03 9.12 -21.15
C PHE A 159 14.35 9.38 -20.41
N ASP A 160 15.35 9.94 -21.07
CA ASP A 160 16.68 10.15 -20.48
C ASP A 160 16.61 10.94 -19.17
N LYS A 161 15.79 11.99 -19.13
CA LYS A 161 15.60 12.84 -17.95
C LYS A 161 14.93 12.08 -16.80
N TYR A 162 13.88 11.32 -17.08
CA TYR A 162 13.15 10.57 -16.06
C TYR A 162 13.93 9.37 -15.57
N TYR A 163 14.60 8.66 -16.48
CA TYR A 163 15.44 7.52 -16.15
C TYR A 163 16.65 7.94 -15.33
N GLN A 164 17.34 9.03 -15.70
CA GLN A 164 18.45 9.58 -14.89
C GLN A 164 18.01 9.96 -13.47
N LYS A 165 16.81 10.53 -13.31
CA LYS A 165 16.25 10.80 -11.98
C LYS A 165 16.07 9.50 -11.19
N LEU A 166 15.49 8.48 -11.81
CA LEU A 166 15.26 7.17 -11.19
C LEU A 166 16.54 6.46 -10.79
N GLU A 167 17.56 6.47 -11.65
CA GLU A 167 18.90 5.94 -11.34
C GLU A 167 19.50 6.66 -10.14
N SER A 168 19.46 8.00 -10.12
CA SER A 168 19.97 8.79 -8.99
C SER A 168 19.25 8.46 -7.67
N ILE A 169 17.94 8.22 -7.70
CA ILE A 169 17.20 7.76 -6.52
C ILE A 169 17.69 6.37 -6.10
N ALA A 170 17.74 5.42 -7.03
CA ALA A 170 18.12 4.04 -6.77
C ALA A 170 19.53 3.93 -6.17
N GLU A 171 20.49 4.67 -6.72
CA GLU A 171 21.85 4.75 -6.21
C GLU A 171 21.92 5.34 -4.80
N SER A 172 21.11 6.36 -4.51
CA SER A 172 21.15 7.07 -3.22
C SER A 172 20.67 6.23 -2.03
N VAL A 173 19.86 5.20 -2.29
CA VAL A 173 19.34 4.28 -1.26
C VAL A 173 19.81 2.84 -1.50
N ALA A 174 20.85 2.66 -2.32
CA ALA A 174 21.27 1.34 -2.79
C ALA A 174 21.59 0.42 -1.61
N GLY A 175 20.81 -0.66 -1.50
CA GLY A 175 20.95 -1.66 -0.46
C GLY A 175 20.25 -1.32 0.84
N GLU A 176 19.65 -0.15 1.03
CA GLU A 176 18.90 0.13 2.25
C GLU A 176 17.57 -0.63 2.26
N ALA A 177 17.27 -1.28 3.38
CA ALA A 177 16.00 -1.94 3.65
C ALA A 177 15.52 -1.68 5.08
N LEU A 178 14.23 -1.84 5.31
CA LEU A 178 13.64 -1.79 6.64
C LEU A 178 13.65 -3.18 7.28
N TYR A 179 14.07 -3.23 8.54
CA TYR A 179 14.11 -4.44 9.34
C TYR A 179 13.28 -4.29 10.61
N TYR A 180 12.61 -5.35 11.03
CA TYR A 180 11.97 -5.45 12.34
C TYR A 180 12.45 -6.72 13.03
N GLN A 181 13.01 -6.58 14.23
CA GLN A 181 13.58 -7.69 14.99
C GLN A 181 14.60 -8.53 14.20
N GLY A 182 15.39 -7.88 13.33
CA GLY A 182 16.43 -8.51 12.51
C GLY A 182 15.94 -9.11 11.19
N GLU A 183 14.63 -9.18 10.95
CA GLU A 183 14.04 -9.69 9.71
C GLU A 183 13.57 -8.56 8.80
N LEU A 184 13.52 -8.78 7.48
CA LEU A 184 12.97 -7.80 6.54
C LEU A 184 11.52 -7.44 6.92
N ALA A 185 11.24 -6.16 7.12
CA ALA A 185 9.92 -5.68 7.49
C ALA A 185 8.90 -5.90 6.35
N LEU A 186 7.63 -6.11 6.71
CA LEU A 186 6.51 -6.07 5.79
C LEU A 186 6.17 -4.62 5.47
N CYS A 187 6.75 -4.07 4.41
CA CYS A 187 6.52 -2.68 4.02
C CYS A 187 5.30 -2.56 3.09
N ALA A 188 4.10 -2.60 3.67
CA ALA A 188 2.87 -2.33 2.93
C ALA A 188 2.69 -0.84 2.63
N TYR A 189 2.15 -0.48 1.47
CA TYR A 189 1.97 0.90 1.07
C TYR A 189 0.74 1.08 0.16
N HIS A 190 0.23 2.31 0.10
CA HIS A 190 -0.97 2.64 -0.65
C HIS A 190 -0.95 4.09 -1.18
N ALA A 191 -1.85 4.42 -2.11
CA ALA A 191 -1.79 5.69 -2.82
C ALA A 191 -2.21 6.90 -1.97
N ILE A 192 -3.37 6.81 -1.30
CA ILE A 192 -3.94 7.91 -0.48
C ILE A 192 -4.68 7.31 0.72
N SER A 193 -4.41 7.78 1.93
CA SER A 193 -5.11 7.38 3.15
C SER A 193 -6.44 8.14 3.33
N SER A 194 -7.25 7.79 4.33
CA SER A 194 -8.43 8.58 4.70
C SER A 194 -8.09 9.84 5.52
N GLY A 195 -6.81 10.07 5.82
CA GLY A 195 -6.30 11.02 6.81
C GLY A 195 -5.51 10.33 7.94
N LYS A 196 -5.74 9.03 8.13
CA LYS A 196 -4.95 8.13 8.98
C LYS A 196 -4.72 6.82 8.23
N THR A 197 -3.62 6.14 8.53
CA THR A 197 -3.40 4.77 8.08
C THR A 197 -4.18 3.80 8.96
N GLU A 198 -4.28 2.56 8.50
CA GLU A 198 -4.98 1.47 9.18
C GLU A 198 -3.96 0.53 9.85
N ALA A 199 -4.35 -0.07 10.97
CA ALA A 199 -3.60 -1.16 11.56
C ALA A 199 -3.77 -2.44 10.73
N SER A 200 -2.72 -3.26 10.60
CA SER A 200 -2.80 -4.53 9.87
C SER A 200 -3.85 -5.48 10.44
N ALA A 201 -4.00 -5.49 11.77
CA ALA A 201 -4.95 -6.32 12.49
C ALA A 201 -6.40 -6.06 12.07
N ASP A 202 -6.74 -4.80 11.80
CA ASP A 202 -8.10 -4.37 11.46
C ASP A 202 -8.44 -4.67 9.99
N ILE A 203 -7.45 -4.64 9.11
CA ILE A 203 -7.67 -4.80 7.65
C ILE A 203 -7.50 -6.25 7.19
N TRP A 204 -6.49 -6.93 7.73
CA TRP A 204 -6.10 -8.25 7.26
C TRP A 204 -6.14 -9.34 8.35
N GLY A 205 -6.28 -8.94 9.62
CA GLY A 205 -6.01 -9.81 10.75
C GLY A 205 -4.49 -9.99 10.99
N GLY A 206 -4.12 -10.43 12.19
CA GLY A 206 -2.71 -10.56 12.59
C GLY A 206 -2.07 -9.21 12.91
N ALA A 207 -1.72 -9.02 14.17
CA ALA A 207 -1.07 -7.80 14.62
C ALA A 207 0.38 -7.74 14.10
N CYS A 208 0.73 -6.61 13.52
CA CYS A 208 2.09 -6.28 13.14
C CYS A 208 2.46 -4.98 13.85
N ASP A 209 3.40 -5.06 14.79
CA ASP A 209 3.70 -3.99 15.74
C ASP A 209 4.06 -2.65 15.09
N TYR A 210 4.60 -2.70 13.87
CA TYR A 210 5.00 -1.53 13.08
C TYR A 210 4.04 -1.18 11.94
N LEU A 211 2.98 -1.97 11.70
CA LEU A 211 1.90 -1.63 10.76
C LEU A 211 0.66 -1.24 11.56
N VAL A 212 0.78 -0.12 12.25
CA VAL A 212 -0.26 0.48 13.09
C VAL A 212 -0.85 1.73 12.42
N ALA A 213 -1.98 2.18 12.94
CA ALA A 213 -2.59 3.43 12.51
C ALA A 213 -1.72 4.63 12.95
N VAL A 214 -1.29 5.43 11.98
CA VAL A 214 -0.60 6.72 12.18
C VAL A 214 -1.32 7.83 11.41
N ASP A 215 -1.15 9.07 11.85
CA ASP A 215 -1.69 10.21 11.10
C ASP A 215 -1.00 10.32 9.74
N SER A 216 -1.74 10.73 8.72
CA SER A 216 -1.24 10.83 7.35
C SER A 216 -1.62 12.22 6.81
N PRO A 217 -0.86 13.26 7.20
CA PRO A 217 -1.17 14.63 6.85
C PRO A 217 -0.96 14.87 5.36
N GLY A 218 -1.77 15.75 4.78
CA GLY A 218 -1.76 16.06 3.34
C GLY A 218 -2.76 15.23 2.52
N ASP A 219 -3.01 13.98 2.90
CA ASP A 219 -3.92 13.08 2.18
C ASP A 219 -5.34 13.64 2.00
N PRO A 220 -6.01 14.21 3.02
CA PRO A 220 -7.35 14.77 2.85
C PRO A 220 -7.43 15.97 1.90
N SER A 221 -6.29 16.59 1.57
CA SER A 221 -6.20 17.73 0.64
C SER A 221 -5.74 17.32 -0.75
N ALA A 222 -5.45 16.04 -0.98
CA ALA A 222 -4.90 15.58 -2.24
C ALA A 222 -5.96 15.39 -3.32
N ASP A 223 -5.55 15.64 -4.57
CA ASP A 223 -6.38 15.33 -5.73
C ASP A 223 -6.73 13.83 -5.76
N GLY A 224 -8.02 13.52 -5.89
CA GLY A 224 -8.49 12.15 -5.88
C GLY A 224 -8.70 11.52 -4.50
N TYR A 225 -8.54 12.28 -3.41
CA TYR A 225 -8.89 11.87 -2.05
C TYR A 225 -10.36 11.44 -1.94
N LEU A 226 -11.29 12.24 -2.46
CA LEU A 226 -12.70 11.87 -2.56
C LEU A 226 -13.03 11.35 -3.96
N SER A 227 -13.81 10.28 -4.01
CA SER A 227 -14.43 9.78 -5.24
C SER A 227 -15.84 9.30 -5.00
N THR A 228 -16.66 9.28 -6.05
CA THR A 228 -18.04 8.81 -5.98
C THR A 228 -18.32 7.74 -7.02
N VAL A 229 -19.04 6.70 -6.64
CA VAL A 229 -19.52 5.65 -7.55
C VAL A 229 -21.03 5.49 -7.36
N SER A 230 -21.78 5.53 -8.45
CA SER A 230 -23.23 5.28 -8.44
C SER A 230 -23.51 3.87 -8.92
N VAL A 231 -24.22 3.09 -8.11
CA VAL A 231 -24.53 1.68 -8.38
C VAL A 231 -26.05 1.49 -8.34
N THR A 232 -26.65 0.94 -9.40
CA THR A 232 -28.10 0.71 -9.43
C THR A 232 -28.48 -0.52 -8.60
N PRO A 233 -29.75 -0.64 -8.16
CA PRO A 233 -30.25 -1.85 -7.51
C PRO A 233 -29.96 -3.13 -8.30
N GLU A 234 -30.09 -3.10 -9.63
CA GLU A 234 -29.82 -4.26 -10.49
C GLU A 234 -28.34 -4.69 -10.45
N GLN A 235 -27.42 -3.72 -10.38
CA GLN A 235 -25.99 -4.00 -10.25
C GLN A 235 -25.66 -4.60 -8.88
N VAL A 236 -26.30 -4.10 -7.80
CA VAL A 236 -26.16 -4.70 -6.46
C VAL A 236 -26.68 -6.13 -6.44
N THR A 237 -27.86 -6.39 -7.01
CA THR A 237 -28.44 -7.75 -7.09
C THR A 237 -27.56 -8.69 -7.90
N ALA A 238 -27.00 -8.23 -9.03
CA ALA A 238 -26.09 -9.04 -9.84
C ALA A 238 -24.79 -9.40 -9.09
N ALA A 239 -24.21 -8.45 -8.36
CA ALA A 239 -23.03 -8.70 -7.54
C ALA A 239 -23.34 -9.63 -6.35
N ALA A 240 -24.47 -9.42 -5.69
CA ALA A 240 -24.94 -10.25 -4.58
C ALA A 240 -25.16 -11.70 -5.01
N ALA A 241 -25.80 -11.95 -6.16
CA ALA A 241 -25.99 -13.31 -6.66
C ALA A 241 -24.67 -14.09 -6.86
N GLN A 242 -23.56 -13.39 -7.10
CA GLN A 242 -22.24 -14.03 -7.26
C GLN A 242 -21.49 -14.21 -5.94
N LYS A 243 -21.57 -13.24 -5.02
CA LYS A 243 -20.70 -13.18 -3.84
C LYS A 243 -21.42 -13.33 -2.50
N TRP A 244 -22.70 -12.94 -2.44
CA TRP A 244 -23.56 -13.00 -1.27
C TRP A 244 -24.92 -13.63 -1.65
N PRO A 245 -24.94 -14.91 -2.09
CA PRO A 245 -26.14 -15.53 -2.66
C PRO A 245 -27.31 -15.65 -1.66
N ASP A 246 -27.02 -15.57 -0.35
CA ASP A 246 -28.01 -15.65 0.72
C ASP A 246 -28.56 -14.28 1.15
N ALA A 247 -28.14 -13.18 0.51
CA ALA A 247 -28.64 -11.83 0.82
C ALA A 247 -30.11 -11.68 0.41
N ASP A 248 -30.96 -11.25 1.34
CA ASP A 248 -32.36 -10.92 1.06
C ASP A 248 -32.48 -9.49 0.52
N LEU A 249 -32.64 -9.38 -0.80
CA LEU A 249 -32.84 -8.12 -1.52
C LEU A 249 -34.28 -7.97 -2.03
N SER A 250 -35.26 -8.65 -1.41
CA SER A 250 -36.67 -8.59 -1.82
C SER A 250 -37.39 -7.30 -1.38
N GLY A 251 -36.86 -6.61 -0.37
CA GLY A 251 -37.38 -5.35 0.15
C GLY A 251 -36.96 -4.12 -0.66
N SER A 252 -37.33 -2.92 -0.18
CA SER A 252 -36.94 -1.64 -0.80
C SER A 252 -35.41 -1.47 -0.84
N PRO A 253 -34.80 -1.06 -1.97
CA PRO A 253 -33.34 -0.92 -2.08
C PRO A 253 -32.68 -0.07 -1.00
N GLU A 254 -33.32 1.01 -0.57
CA GLU A 254 -32.85 1.88 0.51
C GLU A 254 -32.55 1.15 1.84
N SER A 255 -33.08 -0.06 2.03
CA SER A 255 -32.88 -0.89 3.21
C SER A 255 -31.86 -2.04 3.03
N TRP A 256 -31.26 -2.18 1.84
CA TRP A 256 -30.38 -3.32 1.55
C TRP A 256 -29.02 -3.23 2.26
N PHE A 257 -28.48 -2.03 2.42
CA PHE A 257 -27.23 -1.80 3.17
C PHE A 257 -27.55 -1.26 4.56
N THR A 258 -27.15 -1.98 5.60
CA THR A 258 -27.41 -1.62 6.99
C THR A 258 -26.21 -1.94 7.88
N GLU A 259 -26.24 -1.46 9.12
CA GLU A 259 -25.26 -1.83 10.17
C GLU A 259 -23.78 -1.75 9.73
N ILE A 260 -23.38 -0.59 9.21
CA ILE A 260 -21.98 -0.34 8.84
C ILE A 260 -21.12 -0.25 10.12
N GLN A 261 -20.13 -1.14 10.22
CA GLN A 261 -19.10 -1.16 11.25
C GLN A 261 -17.77 -0.71 10.64
N ARG A 262 -17.02 0.09 11.40
CA ARG A 262 -15.77 0.71 10.93
C ARG A 262 -14.62 0.48 11.88
N THR A 263 -13.41 0.43 11.32
CA THR A 263 -12.16 0.53 12.07
C THR A 263 -12.01 1.94 12.67
N PRO A 264 -11.09 2.15 13.64
CA PRO A 264 -10.81 3.48 14.18
C PRO A 264 -10.39 4.53 13.14
N SER A 265 -9.74 4.11 12.04
CA SER A 265 -9.33 4.99 10.93
C SER A 265 -10.40 5.14 9.84
N GLY A 266 -11.54 4.46 9.99
CA GLY A 266 -12.79 4.71 9.26
C GLY A 266 -13.07 3.75 8.12
N THR A 267 -12.18 2.79 7.82
CA THR A 267 -12.47 1.74 6.85
C THR A 267 -13.70 0.94 7.27
N VAL A 268 -14.61 0.65 6.34
CA VAL A 268 -15.73 -0.26 6.59
C VAL A 268 -15.16 -1.66 6.76
N GLU A 269 -15.20 -2.16 7.99
CA GLU A 269 -14.81 -3.54 8.28
C GLU A 269 -15.90 -4.48 7.75
N THR A 270 -17.14 -4.22 8.16
CA THR A 270 -18.33 -4.99 7.78
C THR A 270 -19.53 -4.07 7.52
N VAL A 271 -20.39 -4.44 6.57
CA VAL A 271 -21.72 -3.90 6.33
C VAL A 271 -22.69 -5.06 6.12
N LEU A 272 -23.93 -4.97 6.59
CA LEU A 272 -24.95 -5.96 6.24
C LEU A 272 -25.51 -5.63 4.85
N LEU A 273 -25.44 -6.59 3.94
CA LEU A 273 -26.10 -6.56 2.64
C LEU A 273 -27.23 -7.59 2.62
N GLY A 274 -28.48 -7.13 2.60
CA GLY A 274 -29.66 -8.00 2.66
C GLY A 274 -29.66 -8.91 3.91
N GLY A 275 -29.16 -8.39 5.03
CA GLY A 275 -29.04 -9.12 6.31
C GLY A 275 -27.79 -10.02 6.44
N ILE A 276 -26.94 -10.12 5.42
CA ILE A 276 -25.72 -10.93 5.45
C ILE A 276 -24.48 -10.03 5.65
N PRO A 277 -23.56 -10.39 6.57
CA PRO A 277 -22.29 -9.67 6.72
C PRO A 277 -21.44 -9.71 5.45
N ALA A 278 -21.09 -8.53 4.94
CA ALA A 278 -20.19 -8.32 3.81
C ALA A 278 -19.00 -7.47 4.26
N ARG A 279 -17.76 -7.91 3.98
CA ARG A 279 -16.57 -7.12 4.30
C ARG A 279 -16.51 -5.87 3.41
N GLY A 280 -16.09 -4.73 3.95
CA GLY A 280 -15.95 -3.52 3.12
C GLY A 280 -14.95 -3.69 1.97
N ALA A 281 -13.91 -4.51 2.14
CA ALA A 281 -12.98 -4.87 1.08
C ALA A 281 -13.65 -5.65 -0.08
N ASP A 282 -14.66 -6.45 0.23
CA ASP A 282 -15.41 -7.20 -0.77
C ASP A 282 -16.37 -6.30 -1.54
N ILE A 283 -17.02 -5.35 -0.84
CA ILE A 283 -17.85 -4.29 -1.43
C ILE A 283 -17.03 -3.40 -2.34
N ARG A 284 -15.84 -2.96 -1.87
CA ARG A 284 -14.88 -2.21 -2.67
C ARG A 284 -14.57 -2.93 -3.98
N THR A 285 -14.25 -4.21 -3.92
CA THR A 285 -13.92 -5.01 -5.10
C THR A 285 -15.12 -5.17 -6.03
N ALA A 286 -16.30 -5.50 -5.48
CA ALA A 286 -17.51 -5.76 -6.26
C ALA A 286 -17.97 -4.53 -7.07
N PHE A 287 -17.77 -3.32 -6.54
CA PHE A 287 -18.25 -2.08 -7.16
C PHE A 287 -17.14 -1.17 -7.67
N GLY A 288 -15.89 -1.65 -7.71
CA GLY A 288 -14.76 -0.89 -8.24
C GLY A 288 -14.45 0.39 -7.46
N LEU A 289 -14.61 0.36 -6.13
CA LEU A 289 -14.32 1.51 -5.27
C LEU A 289 -12.81 1.64 -5.06
N ARG A 290 -12.33 2.89 -4.87
CA ARG A 290 -10.91 3.15 -4.64
C ARG A 290 -10.39 2.61 -3.31
N SER A 291 -11.21 2.65 -2.26
CA SER A 291 -10.91 2.13 -0.93
C SER A 291 -12.15 1.46 -0.31
N ALA A 292 -11.96 0.83 0.85
CA ALA A 292 -13.05 0.33 1.67
C ALA A 292 -13.55 1.37 2.70
N ASN A 293 -13.04 2.61 2.66
CA ASN A 293 -13.55 3.71 3.47
C ASN A 293 -14.59 4.48 2.65
N PHE A 294 -15.85 4.08 2.76
CA PHE A 294 -16.96 4.69 2.02
C PHE A 294 -18.19 4.94 2.89
N ASP A 295 -18.99 5.92 2.52
CA ASP A 295 -20.39 6.08 2.96
C ASP A 295 -21.33 5.67 1.82
N ILE A 296 -22.54 5.22 2.15
CA ILE A 296 -23.58 4.83 1.19
C ILE A 296 -24.81 5.69 1.43
N ALA A 297 -25.33 6.30 0.37
CA ALA A 297 -26.63 6.95 0.35
C ALA A 297 -27.48 6.42 -0.81
N PHE A 298 -28.79 6.23 -0.59
CA PHE A 298 -29.70 5.89 -1.68
C PHE A 298 -30.40 7.15 -2.18
N GLN A 299 -30.18 7.51 -3.44
CA GLN A 299 -30.78 8.68 -4.09
C GLN A 299 -30.93 8.44 -5.59
N ASP A 300 -31.92 9.07 -6.22
CA ASP A 300 -32.14 9.00 -7.67
C ASP A 300 -32.19 7.54 -8.22
N ASN A 301 -32.76 6.62 -7.43
CA ASN A 301 -32.83 5.19 -7.71
C ASN A 301 -31.46 4.49 -7.86
N ALA A 302 -30.45 4.97 -7.14
CA ALA A 302 -29.11 4.38 -7.08
C ALA A 302 -28.47 4.52 -5.70
N PHE A 303 -27.53 3.63 -5.39
CA PHE A 303 -26.62 3.73 -4.26
C PHE A 303 -25.42 4.59 -4.65
N LEU A 304 -25.30 5.76 -4.03
CA LEU A 304 -24.15 6.63 -4.13
C LEU A 304 -23.14 6.27 -3.05
N PHE A 305 -22.02 5.69 -3.47
CA PHE A 305 -20.85 5.47 -2.64
C PHE A 305 -19.98 6.71 -2.64
N THR A 306 -19.74 7.32 -1.48
CA THR A 306 -18.75 8.39 -1.30
C THR A 306 -17.52 7.79 -0.63
N VAL A 307 -16.41 7.68 -1.38
CA VAL A 307 -15.21 6.92 -1.02
C VAL A 307 -14.07 7.89 -0.67
N ARG A 308 -13.37 7.63 0.43
CA ARG A 308 -12.20 8.40 0.91
C ARG A 308 -10.91 7.61 0.75
N GLY A 309 -9.88 8.25 0.24
CA GLY A 309 -8.58 7.63 -0.02
C GLY A 309 -8.59 6.65 -1.19
N TYR A 310 -7.43 6.04 -1.42
CA TYR A 310 -7.18 5.07 -2.46
C TYR A 310 -6.16 4.04 -1.96
N GLY A 311 -6.64 2.81 -1.77
CA GLY A 311 -5.82 1.65 -1.43
C GLY A 311 -6.36 0.92 -0.21
N HIS A 312 -5.52 0.10 0.40
CA HIS A 312 -5.89 -0.69 1.59
C HIS A 312 -5.66 0.06 2.91
N GLY A 313 -4.93 1.18 2.91
CA GLY A 313 -4.77 2.06 4.08
C GLY A 313 -3.64 1.67 5.05
N VAL A 314 -3.01 0.50 4.90
CA VAL A 314 -1.97 0.01 5.83
C VAL A 314 -0.58 0.50 5.41
N GLY A 315 0.28 0.82 6.38
CA GLY A 315 1.67 1.25 6.17
C GLY A 315 1.77 2.61 5.46
N MET A 316 2.72 2.79 4.55
CA MET A 316 3.02 4.12 3.99
C MET A 316 1.96 4.61 2.99
N SER A 317 1.42 5.82 3.22
CA SER A 317 0.72 6.56 2.17
C SER A 317 1.73 7.24 1.25
N GLN A 318 1.64 7.00 -0.06
CA GLN A 318 2.50 7.64 -1.07
C GLN A 318 2.26 9.16 -1.14
N THR A 319 0.99 9.57 -1.09
CA THR A 319 0.61 10.99 -1.06
C THR A 319 1.04 11.66 0.23
N GLY A 320 0.86 10.97 1.37
CA GLY A 320 1.30 11.48 2.66
C GLY A 320 2.82 11.57 2.76
N ALA A 321 3.56 10.59 2.22
CA ALA A 321 5.01 10.66 2.08
C ALA A 321 5.45 11.88 1.24
N ALA A 322 4.74 12.15 0.13
CA ALA A 322 4.99 13.33 -0.69
C ALA A 322 4.76 14.64 0.08
N TYR A 323 3.68 14.70 0.86
CA TYR A 323 3.38 15.85 1.70
C TYR A 323 4.45 16.06 2.76
N LEU A 324 4.83 15.02 3.50
CA LEU A 324 5.86 15.08 4.53
C LEU A 324 7.22 15.50 3.95
N ALA A 325 7.60 14.94 2.80
CA ALA A 325 8.80 15.37 2.08
C ALA A 325 8.74 16.86 1.69
N ALA A 326 7.58 17.34 1.24
CA ALA A 326 7.38 18.76 0.94
C ALA A 326 7.42 19.66 2.19
N GLN A 327 7.18 19.10 3.39
CA GLN A 327 7.41 19.78 4.67
C GLN A 327 8.87 19.70 5.15
N GLY A 328 9.75 19.06 4.39
CA GLY A 328 11.19 19.01 4.66
C GLY A 328 11.66 17.75 5.40
N LEU A 329 10.80 16.75 5.60
CA LEU A 329 11.23 15.47 6.17
C LEU A 329 12.09 14.70 5.16
N SER A 330 13.16 14.10 5.65
CA SER A 330 13.98 13.13 4.92
C SER A 330 13.23 11.81 4.72
N TYR A 331 13.66 11.01 3.75
CA TYR A 331 13.07 9.70 3.51
C TYR A 331 13.16 8.78 4.74
N ALA A 332 14.24 8.86 5.53
CA ALA A 332 14.38 8.08 6.76
C ALA A 332 13.33 8.48 7.81
N GLU A 333 13.03 9.77 7.96
CA GLU A 333 11.98 10.26 8.86
C GLU A 333 10.58 9.87 8.37
N ILE A 334 10.35 9.89 7.06
CA ILE A 334 9.09 9.43 6.44
C ILE A 334 8.88 7.93 6.71
N LEU A 335 9.93 7.12 6.56
CA LEU A 335 9.86 5.68 6.85
C LEU A 335 9.63 5.42 8.35
N ALA A 336 10.31 6.15 9.23
CA ALA A 336 10.09 6.08 10.68
C ALA A 336 8.64 6.41 11.06
N TRP A 337 8.03 7.38 10.36
CA TRP A 337 6.66 7.81 10.60
C TRP A 337 5.65 6.70 10.27
N TYR A 338 5.80 6.05 9.10
CA TYR A 338 4.84 5.06 8.62
C TYR A 338 5.11 3.63 9.08
N TYR A 339 6.33 3.32 9.51
CA TYR A 339 6.75 2.01 9.99
C TYR A 339 7.49 2.13 11.34
N PRO A 340 6.81 2.63 12.40
CA PRO A 340 7.44 2.88 13.69
C PRO A 340 8.04 1.61 14.28
N GLY A 341 9.24 1.71 14.85
CA GLY A 341 9.96 0.57 15.45
C GLY A 341 10.71 -0.31 14.46
N THR A 342 10.62 -0.05 13.15
CA THR A 342 11.55 -0.64 12.17
C THR A 342 12.93 0.03 12.25
N VAL A 343 13.95 -0.57 11.65
CA VAL A 343 15.31 -0.04 11.53
C VAL A 343 15.68 0.02 10.06
N LEU A 344 16.09 1.21 9.60
CA LEU A 344 16.67 1.39 8.28
C LEU A 344 18.14 0.99 8.34
N SER A 345 18.51 -0.04 7.57
CA SER A 345 19.89 -0.50 7.51
C SER A 345 20.23 -1.00 6.12
N VAL A 346 21.51 -0.94 5.80
CA VAL A 346 22.10 -1.74 4.73
C VAL A 346 22.29 -3.18 5.26
N PRO A 347 22.01 -4.24 4.49
CA PRO A 347 22.27 -5.61 4.89
C PRO A 347 23.71 -5.75 5.37
N ALA A 348 23.90 -6.36 6.54
CA ALA A 348 25.21 -6.89 6.86
C ALA A 348 25.55 -7.95 5.79
N ALA A 349 26.73 -7.83 5.17
CA ALA A 349 27.26 -8.92 4.35
C ALA A 349 27.20 -10.20 5.21
N GLY A 350 26.48 -11.22 4.71
CA GLY A 350 26.11 -12.40 5.49
C GLY A 350 27.28 -12.93 6.33
N THR A 351 27.09 -12.94 7.64
CA THR A 351 27.71 -13.96 8.48
C THR A 351 26.78 -15.16 8.42
N ASP A 352 27.03 -16.07 7.48
CA ASP A 352 26.94 -17.52 7.67
C ASP A 352 27.53 -18.25 6.45
#